data_AF-I5B176-F1
#
_entry.id   AF-I5B176-F1
#
_cell.length_a   1.000
_cell.length_b   1.000
_cell.length_c   1.000
_cell.angle_alpha   90.00
_cell.angle_beta   90.00
_cell.angle_gamma   90.00
#
_symmetry.space_group_name_H-M   'P 1'
#
loop_
_entity.id
_entity.type
_entity.pdbx_description
1 polymer ?
#
loop_
_entity_poly.entity_id
_entity_poly.type
_entity_poly.pdbx_seq_one_letter_code
_entity_poly.pdbx_strand_id
1 'polypeptide(L)' 'MQRTKQSKTTQTSDKPTKPKDRVQPGTFLDAKIYQKAKIQAMTEGITTGELVDKAILLYLDHINKEG' A
#
# COMPACT_ATOMS: atom_id res chain seq x y z
N MET A 1 -9.94 41.66 -28.61
CA MET A 1 -9.07 40.77 -27.81
C MET A 1 -9.55 39.33 -27.99
N GLN A 2 -8.89 38.55 -28.85
CA GLN A 2 -9.21 37.13 -29.06
C GLN A 2 -8.10 36.28 -28.43
N ARG A 3 -8.50 35.40 -27.51
CA ARG A 3 -7.61 34.54 -26.71
C ARG A 3 -7.15 33.37 -27.60
N THR A 4 -5.84 33.32 -27.86
CA THR A 4 -5.16 32.22 -28.55
C THR A 4 -5.35 30.92 -27.79
N LYS A 5 -5.81 29.87 -28.49
CA LYS A 5 -5.93 28.51 -27.98
C LYS A 5 -4.52 27.92 -27.88
N GLN A 6 -4.08 27.62 -26.66
CA GLN A 6 -2.81 26.94 -26.39
C GLN A 6 -2.80 25.54 -27.01
N SER A 7 -1.74 25.28 -27.76
CA SER A 7 -1.37 24.01 -28.37
C SER A 7 -1.13 22.94 -27.31
N LYS A 8 -1.76 21.77 -27.47
CA LYS A 8 -1.43 20.54 -26.76
C LYS A 8 -0.03 20.07 -27.16
N THR A 9 0.93 20.21 -26.25
CA THR A 9 2.24 19.54 -26.36
C THR A 9 2.20 18.23 -25.57
N THR A 10 2.22 17.15 -26.33
CA THR A 10 3.17 16.02 -26.22
C THR A 10 3.37 15.35 -24.86
N GLN A 11 2.78 14.14 -24.81
CA GLN A 11 3.21 12.92 -24.14
C GLN A 11 4.73 12.84 -23.84
N THR A 12 5.09 12.79 -22.55
CA THR A 12 6.30 12.11 -22.07
C THR A 12 5.84 11.09 -21.03
N SER A 13 5.77 9.82 -21.46
CA SER A 13 5.45 8.69 -20.60
C SER A 13 6.75 8.11 -20.03
N ASP A 14 7.40 8.85 -19.15
CA ASP A 14 8.40 8.26 -18.24
C ASP A 14 7.67 7.78 -16.99
N LYS A 15 6.95 6.66 -17.12
CA LYS A 15 6.45 5.95 -15.94
C LYS A 15 7.62 5.16 -15.35
N PRO A 16 8.01 5.40 -14.08
CA PRO A 16 8.77 4.40 -13.36
C PRO A 16 7.94 3.12 -13.37
N THR A 17 8.51 2.02 -13.84
CA THR A 17 7.96 0.67 -13.73
C THR A 17 7.93 0.29 -12.25
N LYS A 18 6.97 0.85 -11.50
CA LYS A 18 6.63 0.34 -10.17
C LYS A 18 6.28 -1.14 -10.35
N PRO A 19 6.79 -2.05 -9.50
CA PRO A 19 6.37 -3.44 -9.53
C PRO A 19 4.84 -3.47 -9.45
N LYS A 20 4.22 -4.09 -10.46
CA LYS A 20 2.76 -4.12 -10.67
C LYS A 20 2.01 -4.88 -9.57
N ASP A 21 2.73 -5.51 -8.66
CA ASP A 21 2.19 -6.37 -7.59
C ASP A 21 2.12 -5.72 -6.22
N ARG A 22 2.39 -4.41 -6.08
CA ARG A 22 1.97 -3.70 -4.87
C ARG A 22 0.46 -3.53 -4.91
N VAL A 23 -0.25 -4.36 -4.16
CA VAL A 23 -1.63 -4.07 -3.70
C VAL A 23 -1.64 -2.61 -3.25
N GLN A 24 -2.56 -1.81 -3.81
CA GLN A 24 -2.61 -0.38 -3.54
C GLN A 24 -2.69 -0.12 -2.03
N PRO A 25 -1.92 0.84 -1.48
CA PRO A 25 -2.03 1.22 -0.08
C PRO A 25 -3.41 1.85 0.14
N GLY A 26 -4.29 1.10 0.80
CA GLY A 26 -5.68 1.49 1.02
C GLY A 26 -6.45 0.50 1.90
N THR A 27 -5.74 -0.37 2.64
CA THR A 27 -6.37 -1.31 3.57
C THR A 27 -7.04 -0.52 4.69
N PHE A 28 -8.36 -0.42 4.63
CA PHE A 28 -9.17 0.11 5.71
C PHE A 28 -9.23 -0.93 6.81
N LEU A 29 -8.39 -0.76 7.82
CA LEU A 29 -8.48 -1.50 9.06
C LEU A 29 -9.54 -0.87 9.96
N ASP A 30 -10.22 -1.70 10.74
CA ASP A 30 -10.99 -1.21 11.88
C ASP A 30 -10.10 -0.34 12.77
N ALA A 31 -10.63 0.77 13.28
CA ALA A 31 -9.86 1.73 14.04
C ALA A 31 -9.17 1.10 15.27
N LYS A 32 -9.82 0.15 15.95
CA LYS A 32 -9.22 -0.54 17.11
C LYS A 32 -8.10 -1.48 16.69
N ILE A 33 -8.28 -2.18 15.56
CA ILE A 33 -7.25 -3.07 15.00
C ILE A 33 -6.04 -2.25 14.55
N TYR A 34 -6.27 -1.13 13.85
CA TYR A 34 -5.20 -0.22 13.44
C TYR A 34 -4.38 0.30 14.62
N GLN A 35 -5.02 0.74 15.71
CA GLN A 35 -4.31 1.23 16.89
C GLN A 35 -3.44 0.13 17.53
N LYS A 36 -3.95 -1.09 17.64
CA LYS A 36 -3.18 -2.22 18.16
C LYS A 36 -1.99 -2.55 17.25
N ALA A 37 -2.22 -2.63 15.94
CA ALA A 37 -1.17 -2.86 14.95
C ALA A 37 -0.11 -1.76 15.00
N LYS A 38 -0.51 -0.49 15.15
CA LYS A 38 0.42 0.63 15.28
C LYS A 38 1.30 0.52 16.52
N ILE A 39 0.72 0.21 17.69
CA ILE A 39 1.48 0.05 18.94
C ILE A 39 2.50 -1.09 18.79
N GLN A 40 2.07 -2.22 18.26
CA GLN A 40 2.94 -3.37 18.06
C GLN A 40 4.08 -3.07 17.07
N ALA A 41 3.76 -2.41 15.95
CA ALA A 41 4.76 -2.03 14.95
C ALA A 41 5.83 -1.10 15.54
N MET A 42 5.42 -0.15 16.41
CA MET A 42 6.36 0.70 17.13
C MET A 42 7.30 -0.09 18.06
N THR A 43 6.79 -1.09 18.76
CA THR A 43 7.60 -1.98 19.62
C THR A 43 8.61 -2.78 18.81
N GLU A 44 8.24 -3.21 17.61
CA GLU A 44 9.11 -3.97 16.70
C GLU A 44 10.04 -3.11 15.84
N GLY A 45 9.91 -1.77 15.90
CA GLY A 45 10.70 -0.86 15.09
C GLY A 45 10.39 -0.92 13.59
N ILE A 46 9.17 -1.33 13.21
CA ILE A 46 8.70 -1.44 11.82
C ILE A 46 7.50 -0.53 11.57
N THR A 47 7.12 -0.37 10.30
CA THR A 47 5.89 0.36 9.95
C THR A 47 4.65 -0.50 10.19
N THR A 48 3.50 0.13 10.45
CA THR A 48 2.22 -0.57 10.60
C THR A 48 1.88 -1.42 9.36
N GLY A 49 2.24 -0.95 8.16
CA GLY A 49 2.04 -1.70 6.92
C GLY A 49 2.85 -2.99 6.89
N GLU A 50 4.13 -2.94 7.23
CA GLU A 50 4.99 -4.13 7.30
C GLU A 50 4.51 -5.15 8.34
N LEU A 51 4.00 -4.68 9.49
CA LEU A 51 3.40 -5.57 10.48
C LEU A 51 2.16 -6.29 9.92
N VAL A 52 1.30 -5.56 9.21
CA VAL A 52 0.10 -6.12 8.59
C VAL A 52 0.47 -7.14 7.52
N ASP A 53 1.47 -6.84 6.68
CA ASP A 53 1.98 -7.76 5.67
C ASP A 53 2.49 -9.07 6.33
N LYS A 54 3.28 -8.96 7.41
CA LYS A 54 3.74 -10.13 8.19
C LYS A 54 2.58 -10.94 8.75
N ALA A 55 1.57 -10.26 9.33
CA ALA A 55 0.41 -10.92 9.92
C ALA A 55 -0.40 -11.71 8.88
N ILE A 56 -0.57 -11.15 7.68
CA ILE A 56 -1.23 -11.84 6.56
C ILE A 56 -0.47 -13.12 6.18
N LEU A 57 0.86 -13.02 6.03
CA LEU A 57 1.68 -14.18 5.68
C LEU A 57 1.62 -15.29 6.74
N LEU A 58 1.68 -14.94 8.02
CA LEU A 58 1.57 -15.90 9.12
C LEU A 58 0.21 -16.60 9.14
N TYR A 59 -0.87 -15.86 8.88
CA TYR A 59 -2.22 -16.41 8.82
C TYR A 59 -2.39 -17.39 7.65
N LEU A 60 -1.86 -17.06 6.47
CA LEU A 60 -1.90 -17.95 5.31
C LEU A 60 -1.07 -19.22 5.53
N ASP A 61 0.11 -19.10 6.15
CA ASP A 61 0.94 -20.26 6.51
C ASP A 61 0.22 -21.17 7.53
N HIS A 62 -0.47 -20.59 8.51
CA HIS A 62 -1.28 -21.34 9.47
C HIS A 62 -2.41 -22.13 8.79
N ILE A 63 -3.18 -21.49 7.90
CA ILE A 63 -4.23 -22.17 7.13
C ILE A 63 -3.67 -23.35 6.34
N ASN A 64 -2.53 -23.17 5.67
CA ASN A 64 -1.93 -24.21 4.83
C ASN A 64 -1.34 -25.39 5.62
N LYS A 65 -1.09 -25.23 6.93
CA LYS A 65 -0.59 -26.29 7.82
C LYS A 65 -1.71 -27.06 8.51
N GLU A 66 -2.88 -26.46 8.66
CA GLU A 66 -4.06 -27.09 9.28
C GLU A 66 -5.06 -27.67 8.25
N GLY A 67 -4.93 -27.34 6.96
CA GLY A 67 -5.71 -27.88 5.85
C GLY A 67 -5.07 -29.10 5.20
#